data_AF-A0A7Y3PBB0-F1
#
_entry.id   AF-A0A7Y3PBB0-F1
#
_cell.length_a   1.000
_cell.length_b   1.000
_cell.length_c   1.000
_cell.angle_alpha   90.00
_cell.angle_beta   90.00
_cell.angle_gamma   90.00
#
_symmetry.space_group_name_H-M   'P 1'
#
loop_
_entity.id
_entity.type
_entity.pdbx_description
1 polymer ?
#
loop_
_entity_poly.entity_id
_entity_poly.type
_entity_poly.pdbx_seq_one_letter_code
_entity_poly.pdbx_strand_id
1 'polypeptide(L)'
;MKSPAPGKNTSRAEIQDITLRGVWLLANDREYFLPHDRYPWFKDAKVREIHNVQLLHGMHLHWPDLDVDLELESLDRPEKYPLTYR
;
A
#
# COMPACT_ATOMS: atom_id res chain seq x y z
N MET A 1 -20.73 13.46 15.39
CA MET A 1 -19.68 14.14 14.60
C MET A 1 -19.70 13.50 13.22
N LYS A 2 -19.91 14.28 12.15
CA LYS A 2 -20.00 13.80 10.77
C LYS A 2 -19.11 14.66 9.89
N SER A 3 -18.11 14.05 9.25
CA SER A 3 -17.48 14.49 7.99
C SER A 3 -16.29 13.57 7.63
N PRO A 4 -16.00 13.30 6.36
CA PRO A 4 -16.89 13.09 5.21
C PRO A 4 -16.68 11.68 4.61
N ALA A 5 -17.72 11.12 3.97
CA ALA A 5 -17.52 9.95 3.10
C ALA A 5 -16.54 10.34 1.98
N PRO A 6 -15.43 9.60 1.74
CA PRO A 6 -14.61 9.85 0.58
C PRO A 6 -15.44 9.54 -0.66
N GLY A 7 -15.74 10.59 -1.41
CA GLY A 7 -16.54 10.52 -2.61
C GLY A 7 -15.85 9.75 -3.72
N LYS A 8 -16.70 9.18 -4.58
CA LYS A 8 -16.48 9.02 -6.01
C LYS A 8 -15.31 8.09 -6.43
N ASN A 9 -15.63 6.80 -6.43
CA ASN A 9 -15.33 5.82 -7.48
C ASN A 9 -14.22 6.22 -8.49
N THR A 10 -12.97 6.23 -8.04
CA THR A 10 -11.77 6.15 -8.87
C THR A 10 -10.94 5.07 -8.21
N SER A 11 -10.57 4.03 -8.96
CA SER A 11 -9.92 2.80 -8.51
C SER A 11 -9.18 2.96 -7.17
N ARG A 12 -9.80 2.49 -6.07
CA ARG A 12 -9.36 2.83 -4.71
C ARG A 12 -8.26 1.85 -4.29
N ALA A 13 -7.11 2.40 -3.87
CA ALA A 13 -6.22 1.68 -2.97
C ALA A 13 -6.72 1.87 -1.54
N GLU A 14 -6.83 0.80 -0.77
CA GLU A 14 -7.33 0.82 0.60
C GLU A 14 -6.60 -0.24 1.45
N ILE A 15 -6.26 0.12 2.69
CA ILE A 15 -5.68 -0.82 3.63
C ILE A 15 -6.80 -1.58 4.33
N GLN A 16 -6.81 -2.89 4.15
CA GLN A 16 -7.85 -3.78 4.69
C GLN A 16 -7.54 -4.18 6.12
N ASP A 17 -6.27 -4.53 6.40
CA ASP A 17 -5.85 -4.98 7.72
C ASP A 17 -4.34 -4.78 7.91
N ILE A 18 -3.92 -4.64 9.17
CA ILE A 18 -2.52 -4.52 9.57
C ILE A 18 -2.24 -5.58 10.63
N THR A 19 -1.38 -6.52 10.29
CA THR A 19 -1.02 -7.65 11.14
C THR A 19 0.44 -7.54 11.61
N LEU A 20 0.83 -8.31 12.61
CA LEU A 20 2.22 -8.40 13.06
C LEU A 20 3.20 -8.80 11.93
N ARG A 21 2.71 -9.50 10.90
CA ARG A 21 3.52 -10.00 9.79
C ARG A 21 3.58 -9.06 8.60
N GLY A 22 2.64 -8.13 8.47
CA GLY A 22 2.49 -7.34 7.25
C GLY A 22 1.15 -6.62 7.15
N VAL A 23 1.02 -5.87 6.06
CA VAL A 23 -0.14 -5.05 5.74
C VAL A 23 -0.91 -5.67 4.57
N TRP A 24 -2.24 -5.68 4.66
CA TRP A 24 -3.13 -6.05 3.57
C TRP A 24 -3.63 -4.80 2.84
N LEU A 25 -3.40 -4.76 1.54
CA LEU A 25 -3.78 -3.67 0.66
C LEU A 25 -4.73 -4.20 -0.42
N LEU A 26 -5.88 -3.57 -0.58
CA LEU A 26 -6.76 -3.76 -1.73
C LEU A 26 -6.48 -2.63 -2.74
N ALA A 27 -6.13 -2.96 -3.98
CA ALA A 27 -5.96 -1.99 -5.06
C ALA A 27 -6.45 -2.59 -6.39
N ASN A 28 -7.21 -1.83 -7.18
CA ASN A 28 -7.83 -2.30 -8.43
C ASN A 28 -8.60 -3.64 -8.25
N ASP A 29 -9.38 -3.77 -7.18
CA ASP A 29 -10.14 -4.98 -6.83
C ASP A 29 -9.27 -6.24 -6.62
N ARG A 30 -7.98 -6.06 -6.33
CA ARG A 30 -7.04 -7.13 -6.00
C ARG A 30 -6.40 -6.91 -4.64
N GLU A 31 -6.28 -7.98 -3.88
CA GLU A 31 -5.61 -7.97 -2.58
C GLU A 31 -4.12 -8.28 -2.72
N TYR A 32 -3.30 -7.47 -2.06
CA TYR A 32 -1.86 -7.61 -1.98
C TYR A 32 -1.45 -7.70 -0.52
N PHE A 33 -0.59 -8.67 -0.23
CA PHE A 33 0.04 -8.77 1.08
C PHE A 33 1.43 -8.16 1.04
N LEU A 34 1.66 -7.17 1.89
CA LEU A 34 2.93 -6.47 2.07
C LEU A 34 3.61 -7.00 3.34
N PRO A 35 4.42 -8.06 3.27
CA PRO A 35 5.12 -8.58 4.44
C PRO A 35 6.12 -7.57 4.97
N HIS A 36 6.13 -7.40 6.28
CA HIS A 36 7.03 -6.49 6.98
C HIS A 36 8.52 -6.81 6.75
N ASP A 37 8.87 -8.06 6.43
CA ASP A 37 10.27 -8.42 6.14
C ASP A 37 10.77 -7.90 4.80
N ARG A 38 9.85 -7.69 3.83
CA ARG A 38 10.17 -7.07 2.54
C ARG A 38 9.92 -5.56 2.56
N TYR A 39 8.97 -5.12 3.38
CA TYR A 39 8.52 -3.74 3.49
C TYR A 39 8.65 -3.24 4.94
N PRO A 40 9.89 -3.09 5.45
CA PRO A 40 10.13 -2.81 6.87
C PRO A 40 9.63 -1.43 7.31
N TRP A 41 9.46 -0.49 6.39
CA TRP A 41 8.88 0.84 6.64
C TRP A 41 7.49 0.80 7.29
N PHE A 42 6.72 -0.29 7.11
CA PHE A 42 5.42 -0.44 7.76
C PHE A 42 5.49 -1.01 9.18
N LYS A 43 6.64 -1.55 9.63
CA LYS A 43 6.77 -2.18 10.97
C LYS A 43 6.51 -1.19 12.11
N ASP A 44 7.06 0.01 12.00
CA ASP A 44 7.02 1.05 13.06
C ASP A 44 6.19 2.29 12.65
N ALA A 45 5.54 2.24 11.49
CA ALA A 45 4.68 3.32 10.99
C ALA A 45 3.38 3.42 11.80
N LYS A 46 2.85 4.63 11.97
CA LYS A 46 1.55 4.78 12.63
C LYS A 46 0.46 4.27 11.71
N VAL A 47 -0.53 3.59 12.27
CA VAL A 47 -1.72 3.11 11.54
C VAL A 47 -2.32 4.18 10.63
N ARG A 48 -2.47 5.42 11.12
CA ARG A 48 -2.99 6.54 10.32
C ARG A 48 -2.16 6.84 9.05
N GLU A 49 -0.84 6.67 9.12
CA GLU A 49 0.10 6.95 8.04
C GLU A 49 0.03 5.82 7.01
N ILE A 50 -0.07 4.56 7.47
CA ILE A 50 -0.30 3.38 6.62
C ILE A 50 -1.63 3.48 5.88
N HIS A 51 -2.70 3.94 6.53
CA HIS A 51 -3.99 4.14 5.87
C HIS A 51 -4.03 5.32 4.89
N ASN A 52 -3.05 6.23 4.93
CA ASN A 52 -2.94 7.36 4.01
C ASN A 52 -2.29 6.94 2.67
N VAL A 53 -2.77 5.85 2.08
CA VAL A 53 -2.32 5.37 0.78
C VAL A 53 -3.02 6.12 -0.35
N GLN A 54 -2.26 6.52 -1.36
CA GLN A 54 -2.76 7.19 -2.55
C GLN A 54 -2.46 6.35 -3.79
N LEU A 55 -3.49 6.02 -4.59
CA LEU A 55 -3.28 5.37 -5.88
C LEU A 55 -3.17 6.43 -6.98
N LEU A 56 -1.96 6.62 -7.50
CA LEU A 56 -1.65 7.47 -8.62
C LEU A 56 -1.75 6.66 -9.93
N HIS A 57 -2.43 7.23 -10.92
CA HIS A 57 -2.56 6.68 -12.28
C HIS A 57 -3.10 5.23 -12.35
N GLY A 58 -3.72 4.73 -11.29
CA GLY A 58 -4.23 3.35 -11.21
C GLY A 58 -3.16 2.28 -11.07
N MET A 59 -1.89 2.63 -10.87
CA MET A 59 -0.77 1.66 -10.85
C MET A 59 0.31 1.96 -9.81
N HIS A 60 0.40 3.19 -9.34
CA HIS A 60 1.44 3.63 -8.42
C HIS A 60 0.86 3.96 -7.06
N LEU A 61 1.33 3.31 -6.02
CA LEU A 61 0.92 3.53 -4.62
C LEU A 61 1.92 4.48 -3.97
N HIS A 62 1.40 5.54 -3.36
CA HIS A 62 2.20 6.54 -2.68
C HIS A 62 1.70 6.73 -1.25
N TRP A 63 2.61 6.64 -0.28
CA TRP A 63 2.39 6.99 1.13
C TRP A 63 3.14 8.28 1.46
N PRO A 64 2.50 9.45 1.37
CA PRO A 64 3.16 10.74 1.57
C PRO A 64 3.70 10.94 2.98
N ASP A 65 3.05 10.35 4.00
CA ASP A 65 3.49 10.46 5.39
C ASP A 65 4.72 9.58 5.70
N LEU A 66 4.92 8.51 4.92
CA LEU A 66 6.01 7.56 5.10
C LEU A 66 7.16 7.79 4.12
N ASP A 67 6.95 8.65 3.12
CA ASP A 67 7.86 8.84 1.98
C ASP A 67 8.17 7.50 1.27
N VAL A 68 7.12 6.69 1.07
CA VAL A 68 7.20 5.36 0.46
C VAL A 68 6.37 5.31 -0.81
N ASP A 69 6.97 4.77 -1.87
CA ASP A 69 6.36 4.56 -3.17
C ASP A 69 6.46 3.09 -3.57
N LEU A 70 5.36 2.50 -4.04
CA LEU A 70 5.31 1.12 -4.53
C LEU A 70 4.51 1.04 -5.84
N GLU A 71 5.02 0.30 -6.82
CA GLU A 71 4.26 0.02 -8.04
C GLU A 71 3.47 -1.30 -7.91
N LEU A 72 2.22 -1.32 -8.35
CA LEU A 72 1.41 -2.54 -8.39
C LEU A 72 2.06 -3.63 -9.25
N GLU A 73 2.75 -3.27 -10.35
CA GLU A 73 3.48 -4.25 -11.17
C GLU A 73 4.57 -4.98 -10.37
N SER A 74 5.22 -4.27 -9.44
CA SER A 74 6.24 -4.88 -8.57
C SER A 74 5.65 -5.88 -7.57
N LEU A 75 4.39 -5.69 -7.18
CA LEU A 75 3.66 -6.61 -6.32
C LEU A 75 3.12 -7.83 -7.09
N ASP A 76 2.61 -7.61 -8.31
CA ASP A 76 2.10 -8.68 -9.19
C ASP A 76 3.21 -9.58 -9.75
N ARG A 77 4.40 -9.01 -10.00
CA ARG A 77 5.54 -9.74 -10.60
C ARG A 77 6.82 -9.56 -9.77
N PRO A 78 6.85 -10.08 -8.52
CA PRO A 78 7.99 -9.91 -7.62
C PRO A 78 9.30 -10.52 -8.17
N GLU A 79 9.19 -11.44 -9.12
CA GLU A 79 10.29 -12.14 -9.80
C GLU A 79 10.88 -11.38 -11.00
N LYS A 80 10.21 -10.34 -11.50
CA LYS A 80 10.79 -9.40 -12.48
C LYS A 80 11.62 -8.29 -11.84
N TYR A 81 11.30 -7.96 -10.59
CA TYR A 81 11.96 -6.91 -9.81
C TYR A 81 12.53 -7.52 -8.51
N PRO A 82 13.61 -8.29 -8.59
CA PRO A 82 14.31 -8.73 -7.39
C PRO A 82 14.80 -7.47 -6.66
N LEU A 83 14.30 -7.24 -5.44
CA LEU A 83 14.81 -6.24 -4.49
C LEU A 83 16.17 -6.69 -3.94
N THR A 84 17.08 -7.07 -4.83
CA THR A 84 18.41 -7.56 -4.52
C THR A 84 19.38 -6.72 -5.35
N TYR A 85 19.90 -5.66 -4.74
CA TYR A 85 21.13 -5.04 -5.23
C TYR A 85 22.27 -6.04 -4.98
N ARG A 86 23.03 -6.37 -6.03
CA ARG A 86 24.23 -7.22 -5.91
C ARG A 86 25.47 -6.34 -5.94
#